data_AF-A0A3B0VR43-F1
#
_entry.id   AF-A0A3B0VR43-F1
#
_cell.length_a   1.000
_cell.length_b   1.000
_cell.length_c   1.000
_cell.angle_alpha   90.00
_cell.angle_beta   90.00
_cell.angle_gamma   90.00
#
_symmetry.space_group_name_H-M   'P 1'
#
loop_
_entity.id
_entity.type
_entity.pdbx_description
1 polymer ?
#
loop_
_entity_poly.entity_id
_entity_poly.type
_entity_poly.pdbx_seq_one_letter_code
_entity_poly.pdbx_strand_id
1 'polypeptide(L)'
;MSEQVHRETENTANSRWGWWLLAGLILLLLLLLLVQLFAGSRPLKPLRETAVSLNITINGQPLLVNFDDLNDNPSDYANLRVQVSGNYLRLEPIDCAPFSGPRIEWGLVADGLQLNASGFEAVVLPIVSANTQMTLEGIWRRYPGPAGCGKEPTAGLWYLEVERI
;
A
#
# COMPACT_ATOMS: atom_id res chain seq x y z
N MET A 1 66.01 -5.25 55.55
CA MET A 1 64.96 -4.22 55.40
C MET A 1 65.09 -3.65 54.00
N SER A 2 64.70 -4.45 52.99
CA SER A 2 65.03 -4.24 51.57
C SER A 2 63.94 -4.87 50.70
N GLU A 3 62.76 -4.25 50.58
CA GLU A 3 61.68 -4.83 49.74
C GLU A 3 60.51 -3.84 49.47
N GLN A 4 60.79 -2.60 49.09
CA GLN A 4 59.70 -1.63 48.81
C GLN A 4 59.92 -0.70 47.60
N VAL A 5 61.04 -0.75 46.88
CA VAL A 5 61.34 0.30 45.87
C VAL A 5 60.94 -0.08 44.43
N HIS A 6 60.44 -1.29 44.17
CA HIS A 6 60.29 -1.77 42.79
C HIS A 6 58.87 -1.72 42.18
N ARG A 7 57.85 -1.14 42.84
CA ARG A 7 56.45 -1.25 42.37
C ARG A 7 55.82 -0.01 41.71
N GLU A 8 56.50 1.13 41.60
CA GLU A 8 55.84 2.38 41.15
C GLU A 8 55.98 2.73 39.66
N THR A 9 56.80 2.02 38.87
CA THR A 9 57.05 2.40 37.47
C THR A 9 56.18 1.70 36.41
N GLU A 10 55.28 0.80 36.79
CA GLU A 10 54.56 -0.04 35.81
C GLU A 10 53.14 0.46 35.42
N ASN A 11 52.62 1.52 36.07
CA ASN A 11 51.22 1.94 35.87
C ASN A 11 50.99 3.12 34.91
N THR A 12 52.03 3.82 34.46
CA THR A 12 51.86 4.98 33.55
C THR A 12 51.96 4.63 32.07
N ALA A 13 52.53 3.48 31.71
CA ALA A 13 52.62 3.00 30.33
C ALA A 13 51.26 2.47 29.79
N ASN A 14 50.43 1.90 30.66
CA ASN A 14 49.12 1.32 30.28
C ASN A 14 48.03 2.36 30.00
N SER A 15 48.16 3.56 30.59
CA SER A 15 47.16 4.63 30.43
C SER A 15 47.14 5.19 29.00
N ARG A 16 48.31 5.43 28.40
CA ARG A 16 48.38 5.99 27.04
C ARG A 16 47.79 5.05 26.00
N TRP A 17 47.98 3.74 26.13
CA TRP A 17 47.45 2.76 25.19
C TRP A 17 45.91 2.64 25.28
N GLY A 18 45.37 2.72 26.50
CA GLY A 18 43.91 2.77 26.71
C GLY A 18 43.24 3.97 26.05
N TRP A 19 43.91 5.13 26.01
CA TRP A 19 43.37 6.33 25.35
C TRP A 19 43.33 6.20 23.83
N TRP A 20 44.32 5.53 23.22
CA TRP A 20 44.29 5.22 21.78
C TRP A 20 43.22 4.19 21.43
N LEU A 21 43.01 3.18 22.28
CA LEU A 21 41.93 2.20 22.10
C LEU A 21 40.55 2.85 22.24
N LEU A 22 40.37 3.74 23.23
CA LEU A 22 39.13 4.49 23.39
C LEU A 22 38.88 5.45 22.24
N ALA A 23 39.90 6.18 21.77
CA ALA A 23 39.78 7.06 20.62
C ALA A 23 39.44 6.28 19.34
N GLY A 24 40.07 5.13 19.12
CA GLY A 24 39.77 4.23 18.00
C GLY A 24 38.35 3.67 18.06
N LEU A 25 37.89 3.27 19.25
CA LEU A 25 36.53 2.76 19.47
C LEU A 25 35.46 3.83 19.25
N ILE A 26 35.71 5.06 19.71
CA ILE A 26 34.82 6.22 19.49
C ILE A 26 34.75 6.55 17.99
N LEU A 27 35.90 6.54 17.29
CA LEU A 27 35.95 6.79 15.84
C LEU A 27 35.18 5.71 15.07
N LEU A 28 35.32 4.44 15.46
CA LEU A 28 34.60 3.32 14.85
C LEU A 28 33.08 3.47 15.07
N LEU A 29 32.65 3.82 16.28
CA LEU A 29 31.24 4.09 16.59
C LEU A 29 30.67 5.26 15.78
N LEU A 30 31.45 6.34 15.61
CA LEU A 30 31.07 7.49 14.77
C LEU A 30 30.92 7.09 13.30
N LEU A 31 31.83 6.27 12.77
CA LEU A 31 31.75 5.76 11.40
C LEU A 31 30.53 4.86 11.20
N LEU A 32 30.25 3.97 12.15
CA LEU A 32 29.05 3.11 12.12
C LEU A 32 27.76 3.94 12.18
N LEU A 33 27.73 4.98 13.02
CA LEU A 33 26.59 5.89 13.11
C LEU A 33 26.37 6.65 11.79
N LEU A 34 27.46 7.10 11.15
CA LEU A 34 27.40 7.76 9.84
C LEU A 34 26.80 6.82 8.78
N VAL A 35 27.24 5.56 8.72
CA VAL A 35 26.70 4.58 7.78
C VAL A 35 25.20 4.36 7.99
N GLN A 36 24.72 4.32 9.23
CA GLN A 36 23.28 4.21 9.53
C GLN A 36 22.50 5.45 9.10
N LEU A 37 23.07 6.65 9.26
CA LEU A 37 22.47 7.91 8.80
C LEU A 37 22.37 7.97 7.27
N PHE A 38 23.35 7.44 6.54
CA PHE A 38 23.34 7.41 5.06
C PHE A 38 22.60 6.18 4.47
N ALA A 39 22.37 5.12 5.25
CA ALA A 39 21.60 3.95 4.82
C ALA A 39 20.07 4.17 4.80
N GLY A 40 19.59 5.33 5.28
CA GLY A 40 18.17 5.68 5.32
C GLY A 40 17.56 6.15 3.99
N SER A 41 18.38 6.43 2.97
CA SER A 41 17.89 6.93 1.68
C SER A 41 17.58 5.77 0.73
N ARG A 42 16.56 4.96 1.05
CA ARG A 42 15.95 4.11 0.02
C ARG A 42 15.42 5.06 -1.06
N PRO A 43 15.96 5.04 -2.29
CA PRO A 43 15.39 5.87 -3.33
C PRO A 43 13.92 5.48 -3.46
N LEU A 44 13.03 6.45 -3.32
CA LEU A 44 11.64 6.27 -3.75
C LEU A 44 11.76 5.74 -5.19
N LYS A 45 11.31 4.50 -5.42
CA LYS A 45 11.18 3.99 -6.79
C LYS A 45 10.47 5.10 -7.56
N PRO A 46 10.98 5.55 -8.71
CA PRO A 46 10.25 6.54 -9.50
C PRO A 46 8.85 5.98 -9.67
N LEU A 47 7.83 6.77 -9.30
CA LEU A 47 6.48 6.49 -9.73
C LEU A 47 6.61 6.36 -11.24
N ARG A 48 6.45 5.13 -11.73
CA ARG A 48 6.25 4.93 -13.16
C ARG A 48 4.92 5.62 -13.38
N GLU A 49 4.98 6.84 -13.92
CA GLU A 49 3.84 7.45 -14.55
C GLU A 49 3.42 6.42 -15.59
N THR A 50 2.43 5.60 -15.24
CA THR A 50 1.60 4.98 -16.23
C THR A 50 0.99 6.17 -16.92
N ALA A 51 1.63 6.62 -18.01
CA ALA A 51 1.02 7.49 -18.98
C ALA A 51 -0.21 6.71 -19.45
N VAL A 52 -1.32 6.93 -18.76
CA VAL A 52 -2.63 6.56 -19.23
C VAL A 52 -2.74 7.40 -20.49
N SER A 53 -2.59 6.75 -21.64
CA SER A 53 -3.02 7.30 -22.91
C SER A 53 -4.50 7.63 -22.73
N LEU A 54 -4.80 8.85 -22.31
CA LEU A 54 -6.12 9.47 -22.38
C LEU A 54 -6.40 9.74 -23.85
N ASN A 55 -6.50 8.67 -24.65
CA ASN A 55 -7.15 8.73 -25.93
C ASN A 55 -8.59 8.27 -25.73
N ILE A 56 -9.30 8.97 -24.87
CA ILE A 56 -10.74 8.83 -24.80
C ILE A 56 -11.35 10.22 -24.81
N THR A 57 -11.78 10.60 -26.01
CA THR A 57 -12.81 11.61 -26.18
C THR A 57 -14.11 11.03 -25.60
N ILE A 58 -14.26 11.06 -24.27
CA ILE A 58 -15.58 10.94 -23.62
C ILE A 58 -15.99 12.37 -23.29
N ASN A 59 -17.20 12.76 -23.66
CA ASN A 59 -17.81 14.05 -23.33
C ASN A 59 -18.06 14.25 -21.81
N GLY A 60 -17.21 13.70 -20.93
CA GLY A 60 -17.31 13.75 -19.47
C GLY A 60 -18.46 12.96 -18.85
N GLN A 61 -19.41 12.51 -19.67
CA GLN A 61 -20.61 11.79 -19.24
C GLN A 61 -20.29 10.31 -18.97
N PRO A 62 -20.75 9.77 -17.83
CA PRO A 62 -20.55 8.36 -17.51
C PRO A 62 -21.38 7.48 -18.45
N LEU A 63 -20.80 6.36 -18.89
CA LEU A 63 -21.49 5.34 -19.67
C LEU A 63 -22.38 4.51 -18.73
N LEU A 64 -23.68 4.42 -18.99
CA LEU A 64 -24.55 3.50 -18.26
C LEU A 64 -24.20 2.04 -18.65
N VAL A 65 -23.85 1.21 -17.67
CA VAL A 65 -23.44 -0.19 -17.88
C VAL A 65 -24.15 -1.10 -16.89
N ASN A 66 -24.57 -2.29 -17.35
CA ASN A 66 -25.22 -3.30 -16.50
C ASN A 66 -24.19 -4.21 -15.84
N PHE A 67 -24.63 -4.97 -14.81
CA PHE A 67 -23.77 -5.92 -14.11
C PHE A 67 -23.28 -7.06 -15.01
N ASP A 68 -24.17 -7.60 -15.85
CA ASP A 68 -23.83 -8.69 -16.76
C ASP A 68 -22.72 -8.29 -17.72
N ASP A 69 -22.79 -7.07 -18.29
CA ASP A 69 -21.77 -6.54 -19.21
C ASP A 69 -20.39 -6.45 -18.53
N LEU A 70 -20.34 -5.94 -17.29
CA LEU A 70 -19.10 -5.83 -16.52
C LEU A 70 -18.57 -7.19 -16.04
N ASN A 71 -19.45 -8.17 -15.82
CA ASN A 71 -19.07 -9.52 -15.40
C ASN A 71 -18.53 -10.35 -16.57
N ASP A 72 -19.23 -10.30 -17.71
CA ASP A 72 -18.94 -11.14 -18.86
C ASP A 72 -17.74 -10.61 -19.65
N ASN A 73 -17.63 -9.28 -19.80
CA ASN A 73 -16.58 -8.64 -20.59
C ASN A 73 -15.93 -7.45 -19.84
N PRO A 74 -15.36 -7.64 -18.64
CA PRO A 74 -14.83 -6.54 -17.80
C PRO A 74 -13.74 -5.71 -18.49
N SER A 75 -13.00 -6.31 -19.44
CA SER A 75 -11.88 -5.65 -20.12
C SER A 75 -12.33 -4.61 -21.15
N ASP A 76 -13.54 -4.76 -21.70
CA ASP A 76 -14.08 -3.83 -22.71
C ASP A 76 -14.38 -2.46 -22.10
N TYR A 77 -14.63 -2.44 -20.79
CA TYR A 77 -14.92 -1.23 -20.02
C TYR A 77 -13.70 -0.71 -19.25
N ALA A 78 -12.52 -1.31 -19.42
CA ALA A 78 -11.34 -0.96 -18.63
C ALA A 78 -10.95 0.51 -18.82
N ASN A 79 -10.82 1.24 -17.71
CA ASN A 79 -10.52 2.66 -17.64
C ASN A 79 -11.61 3.59 -18.23
N LEU A 80 -12.81 3.08 -18.47
CA LEU A 80 -13.97 3.92 -18.81
C LEU A 80 -14.63 4.45 -17.55
N ARG A 81 -15.18 5.67 -17.63
CA ARG A 81 -16.10 6.17 -16.61
C ARG A 81 -17.48 5.57 -16.85
N VAL A 82 -17.97 4.81 -15.88
CA VAL A 82 -19.23 4.08 -15.95
C VAL A 82 -20.19 4.53 -14.84
N GLN A 83 -21.48 4.38 -15.10
CA GLN A 83 -22.55 4.51 -14.13
C GLN A 83 -23.23 3.15 -13.98
N VAL A 84 -23.36 2.68 -12.73
CA VAL A 84 -23.92 1.36 -12.42
C VAL A 84 -24.84 1.48 -11.21
N SER A 85 -26.01 0.84 -11.27
CA SER A 85 -27.01 0.86 -10.19
C SER A 85 -27.19 -0.53 -9.59
N GLY A 86 -27.26 -0.62 -8.27
CA GLY A 86 -27.44 -1.88 -7.56
C GLY A 86 -27.71 -1.67 -6.09
N ASN A 87 -27.80 -2.77 -5.34
CA ASN A 87 -28.03 -2.72 -3.90
C ASN A 87 -26.70 -2.75 -3.14
N TYR A 88 -26.56 -1.91 -2.14
CA TYR A 88 -25.38 -1.87 -1.29
C TYR A 88 -25.13 -3.20 -0.58
N LEU A 89 -23.88 -3.65 -0.67
CA LEU A 89 -23.35 -4.81 0.02
C LEU A 89 -22.13 -4.41 0.84
N ARG A 90 -22.17 -4.69 2.15
CA ARG A 90 -20.99 -4.63 3.01
C ARG A 90 -20.23 -5.94 2.90
N LEU A 91 -18.92 -5.87 2.69
CA LEU A 91 -18.04 -7.03 2.61
C LEU A 91 -17.29 -7.21 3.93
N GLU A 92 -17.06 -8.46 4.30
CA GLU A 92 -16.28 -8.77 5.49
C GLU A 92 -14.79 -8.48 5.22
N PRO A 93 -14.11 -7.73 6.09
CA PRO A 93 -12.68 -7.45 5.91
C PRO A 93 -11.86 -8.74 6.00
N ILE A 94 -10.91 -8.91 5.08
CA ILE A 94 -9.92 -9.98 5.15
C ILE A 94 -8.77 -9.52 6.04
N ASP A 95 -8.54 -10.23 7.14
CA ASP A 95 -7.39 -10.00 8.03
C ASP A 95 -6.26 -10.99 7.71
N CYS A 96 -5.20 -10.49 7.10
CA CYS A 96 -3.98 -11.25 6.89
C CYS A 96 -2.76 -10.33 6.74
N ALA A 97 -1.59 -10.88 7.08
CA ALA A 97 -0.31 -10.21 6.96
C ALA A 97 0.71 -11.13 6.27
N PRO A 98 1.35 -10.70 5.16
CA PRO A 98 1.17 -9.41 4.48
C PRO A 98 -0.12 -9.34 3.65
N PHE A 99 -0.74 -8.17 3.61
CA PHE A 99 -1.87 -7.84 2.72
C PHE A 99 -1.37 -7.09 1.47
N SER A 100 -1.92 -7.40 0.30
CA SER A 100 -1.60 -6.75 -0.99
C SER A 100 -2.85 -6.30 -1.74
N GLY A 101 -2.70 -5.23 -2.54
CA GLY A 101 -3.78 -4.69 -3.39
C GLY A 101 -4.75 -3.76 -2.69
N PRO A 102 -5.84 -3.36 -3.37
CA PRO A 102 -6.87 -2.50 -2.81
C PRO A 102 -7.70 -3.27 -1.75
N ARG A 103 -8.11 -2.56 -0.70
CA ARG A 103 -9.04 -3.07 0.31
C ARG A 103 -10.47 -2.80 -0.17
N ILE A 104 -11.16 -3.87 -0.55
CA ILE A 104 -12.56 -3.80 -0.97
C ILE A 104 -13.41 -4.22 0.24
N GLU A 105 -14.05 -3.24 0.88
CA GLU A 105 -14.86 -3.43 2.09
C GLU A 105 -16.36 -3.29 1.81
N TRP A 106 -16.72 -2.91 0.58
CA TRP A 106 -18.10 -2.78 0.15
C TRP A 106 -18.22 -2.88 -1.38
N GLY A 107 -19.47 -2.96 -1.84
CA GLY A 107 -19.78 -3.04 -3.25
C GLY A 107 -21.27 -2.90 -3.51
N LEU A 108 -21.66 -3.23 -4.73
CA LEU A 108 -23.05 -3.38 -5.13
C LEU A 108 -23.36 -4.83 -5.49
N VAL A 109 -24.63 -5.21 -5.34
CA VAL A 109 -25.17 -6.46 -5.84
C VAL A 109 -26.42 -6.19 -6.68
N ALA A 110 -26.49 -6.83 -7.84
CA ALA A 110 -27.69 -6.87 -8.70
C ALA A 110 -27.70 -8.21 -9.44
N ASP A 111 -28.88 -8.80 -9.62
CA ASP A 111 -29.07 -10.04 -10.39
C ASP A 111 -28.16 -11.22 -9.96
N GLY A 112 -27.78 -11.24 -8.67
CA GLY A 112 -26.89 -12.27 -8.11
C GLY A 112 -25.40 -12.05 -8.39
N LEU A 113 -25.03 -10.99 -9.10
CA LEU A 113 -23.66 -10.58 -9.37
C LEU A 113 -23.20 -9.50 -8.39
N GLN A 114 -21.95 -9.62 -7.95
CA GLN A 114 -21.30 -8.65 -7.07
C GLN A 114 -20.34 -7.77 -7.88
N LEU A 115 -20.46 -6.47 -7.68
CA LEU A 115 -19.51 -5.47 -8.15
C LEU A 115 -18.75 -4.91 -6.94
N ASN A 116 -17.43 -4.99 -6.99
CA ASN A 116 -16.54 -4.44 -5.96
C ASN A 116 -16.43 -2.91 -6.12
N ALA A 117 -16.55 -2.18 -5.02
CA ALA A 117 -16.36 -0.73 -5.00
C ALA A 117 -15.15 -0.35 -4.15
N SER A 118 -14.47 0.73 -4.53
CA SER A 118 -13.42 1.36 -3.73
C SER A 118 -13.59 2.87 -3.75
N GLY A 119 -13.32 3.51 -2.62
CA GLY A 119 -13.64 4.90 -2.33
C GLY A 119 -14.83 5.02 -1.38
N PHE A 120 -15.00 6.20 -0.79
CA PHE A 120 -16.13 6.56 0.08
C PHE A 120 -16.38 5.63 1.30
N GLU A 121 -15.43 4.78 1.70
CA GLU A 121 -15.57 3.82 2.79
C GLU A 121 -15.97 4.51 4.11
N ALA A 122 -15.35 5.68 4.38
CA ALA A 122 -15.62 6.48 5.57
C ALA A 122 -17.05 7.04 5.65
N VAL A 123 -17.77 7.10 4.52
CA VAL A 123 -19.15 7.60 4.45
C VAL A 123 -20.12 6.44 4.35
N VAL A 124 -19.85 5.49 3.46
CA VAL A 124 -20.76 4.38 3.15
C VAL A 124 -20.85 3.38 4.30
N LEU A 125 -19.72 2.91 4.81
CA LEU A 125 -19.68 1.84 5.83
C LEU A 125 -20.43 2.18 7.13
N PRO A 126 -20.34 3.41 7.70
CA PRO A 126 -21.05 3.73 8.95
C PRO A 126 -22.52 4.14 8.78
N ILE A 127 -22.94 4.60 7.60
CA ILE A 127 -24.24 5.26 7.41
C ILE A 127 -25.21 4.39 6.61
N VAL A 128 -24.72 3.71 5.57
CA VAL A 128 -25.60 3.02 4.62
C VAL A 128 -26.03 1.68 5.19
N SER A 129 -27.34 1.44 5.16
CA SER A 129 -27.93 0.16 5.56
C SER A 129 -27.81 -0.87 4.44
N ALA A 130 -27.58 -2.13 4.80
CA ALA A 130 -27.53 -3.25 3.85
C ALA A 130 -28.74 -3.24 2.90
N ASN A 131 -28.52 -3.61 1.64
CA ASN A 131 -29.54 -3.68 0.60
C ASN A 131 -30.20 -2.33 0.22
N THR A 132 -29.55 -1.21 0.53
CA THR A 132 -29.99 0.12 0.06
C THR A 132 -29.64 0.28 -1.41
N GLN A 133 -30.64 0.60 -2.24
CA GLN A 133 -30.43 0.85 -3.66
C GLN A 133 -29.65 2.16 -3.88
N MET A 134 -28.62 2.11 -4.72
CA MET A 134 -27.77 3.26 -5.03
C MET A 134 -27.23 3.19 -6.46
N THR A 135 -26.81 4.33 -6.98
CA THR A 135 -26.18 4.45 -8.31
C THR A 135 -24.79 5.04 -8.12
N LEU A 136 -23.78 4.36 -8.64
CA LEU A 136 -22.39 4.78 -8.53
C LEU A 136 -21.90 5.25 -9.88
N GLU A 137 -21.16 6.36 -9.90
CA GLU A 137 -20.34 6.76 -11.04
C GLU A 137 -18.88 6.66 -10.64
N GLY A 138 -18.06 6.12 -11.54
CA GLY A 138 -16.64 5.96 -11.26
C GLY A 138 -15.87 5.41 -12.45
N ILE A 139 -14.59 5.13 -12.24
CA ILE A 139 -13.73 4.55 -13.27
C ILE A 139 -13.64 3.04 -13.03
N TRP A 140 -13.94 2.25 -14.06
CA TRP A 140 -13.79 0.80 -13.98
C TRP A 140 -12.31 0.41 -14.09
N ARG A 141 -11.78 -0.21 -13.04
CA ARG A 141 -10.34 -0.49 -12.89
C ARG A 141 -10.06 -1.98 -12.74
N ARG A 142 -8.86 -2.35 -13.21
CA ARG A 142 -8.24 -3.63 -12.92
C ARG A 142 -7.01 -3.39 -12.06
N TYR A 143 -6.92 -4.06 -10.92
CA TYR A 143 -5.68 -4.12 -10.15
C TYR A 143 -4.76 -5.21 -10.71
N PRO A 144 -3.55 -4.88 -11.17
CA PRO A 144 -2.55 -5.88 -11.54
C PRO A 144 -1.77 -6.33 -10.31
N GLY A 145 -1.76 -7.64 -10.02
CA GLY A 145 -0.96 -8.23 -8.96
C GLY A 145 -1.75 -9.00 -7.89
N PRO A 146 -1.04 -9.50 -6.85
CA PRO A 146 -1.65 -10.28 -5.78
C PRO A 146 -2.62 -9.42 -4.97
N ALA A 147 -3.85 -9.92 -4.79
CA ALA A 147 -4.87 -9.28 -3.97
C ALA A 147 -5.06 -10.07 -2.66
N GLY A 148 -5.27 -9.36 -1.56
CA GLY A 148 -5.41 -9.97 -0.24
C GLY A 148 -4.12 -10.65 0.21
N CYS A 149 -4.20 -11.94 0.52
CA CYS A 149 -3.14 -12.69 1.20
C CYS A 149 -2.10 -13.32 0.24
N GLY A 150 -1.80 -12.65 -0.86
CA GLY A 150 -0.71 -13.05 -1.77
C GLY A 150 -1.11 -13.99 -2.91
N LYS A 151 -2.41 -14.26 -3.13
CA LYS A 151 -2.88 -15.00 -4.31
C LYS A 151 -3.45 -14.03 -5.33
N GLU A 152 -2.93 -14.07 -6.55
CA GLU A 152 -3.53 -13.31 -7.65
C GLU A 152 -4.76 -14.06 -8.18
N PRO A 153 -5.95 -13.43 -8.22
CA PRO A 153 -7.13 -14.06 -8.80
C PRO A 153 -6.92 -14.28 -10.30
N THR A 154 -7.40 -15.43 -10.81
CA THR A 154 -7.20 -15.84 -12.22
C THR A 154 -7.66 -14.79 -13.23
N ALA A 155 -8.74 -14.06 -12.94
CA ALA A 155 -9.30 -13.01 -13.81
C ALA A 155 -8.77 -11.59 -13.48
N GLY A 156 -7.87 -11.45 -12.50
CA GLY A 156 -7.53 -10.17 -11.89
C GLY A 156 -8.62 -9.65 -10.94
N LEU A 157 -8.29 -8.62 -10.16
CA LEU A 157 -9.27 -7.95 -9.30
C LEU A 157 -9.83 -6.74 -10.03
N TRP A 158 -11.10 -6.84 -10.40
CA TRP A 158 -11.86 -5.74 -10.97
C TRP A 158 -12.67 -5.03 -9.89
N TYR A 159 -12.72 -3.70 -10.00
CA TYR A 159 -13.45 -2.85 -9.07
C TYR A 159 -13.80 -1.51 -9.72
N LEU A 160 -14.85 -0.88 -9.21
CA LEU A 160 -15.22 0.48 -9.54
C LEU A 160 -14.54 1.43 -8.57
N GLU A 161 -13.65 2.29 -9.09
CA GLU A 161 -13.08 3.42 -8.36
C GLU A 161 -14.13 4.54 -8.36
N VAL A 162 -14.87 4.65 -7.25
CA VAL A 162 -16.06 5.50 -7.15
C VAL A 162 -15.66 6.97 -7.10
N GLU A 163 -16.33 7.79 -7.90
CA GLU A 163 -16.18 9.25 -7.96
C GLU A 163 -17.45 9.98 -7.48
N ARG A 164 -18.63 9.35 -7.61
CA ARG A 164 -19.94 9.88 -7.18
C ARG A 164 -20.88 8.76 -6.74
N ILE A 165 -21.72 9.06 -5.74
CA ILE A 165 -22.84 8.25 -5.20
C ILE A 165 -24.12 9.07 -5.30
#